data_AF-A0A927VF68-F1
#
_entry.id   AF-A0A927VF68-F1
#
_cell.length_a   1.000
_cell.length_b   1.000
_cell.length_c   1.000
_cell.angle_alpha   90.00
_cell.angle_beta   90.00
_cell.angle_gamma   90.00
#
_symmetry.space_group_name_H-M   'P 1'
#
loop_
_entity.id
_entity.type
_entity.pdbx_description
1 polymer ?
#
loop_
_entity_poly.entity_id
_entity_poly.type
_entity_poly.pdbx_seq_one_letter_code
_entity_poly.pdbx_strand_id
1 'polypeptide(L)'
;MNKLREFFKSKAFYIAFGTGILAFSGLLLAYNYSDNRQGLKKEQAIDLNQPAEITEEFTPVESDGVLTGDDIDANGISSTYVEEEDNKDNKEETTTAQIATLTDSGMEMVPVQEEIEEASSSGTVSVEDIAATYSYDGEQSLAWPLNGDVILPYSMDTTVYYTTLNTYKVNPGMLIAGSEGTKVVSAYDGVVESIVDDKEHGTTVTVNMGNGYKTSYGQLMNVSVAVGDEVVLGQALGEIAPVTSYYTEEGNHLYFQMTKDEEPVNPIIYIQ
;
A
#
# COMPACT_ATOMS: atom_id res chain seq x y z
N MET A 1 -35.99 54.70 0.56
CA MET A 1 -34.85 53.81 0.88
C MET A 1 -35.23 52.32 0.87
N ASN A 2 -36.20 51.87 0.06
CA ASN A 2 -36.61 50.45 0.05
C ASN A 2 -36.28 49.68 -1.25
N LYS A 3 -35.78 50.35 -2.29
CA LYS A 3 -35.41 49.68 -3.55
C LYS A 3 -34.05 48.96 -3.50
N LEU A 4 -33.18 49.34 -2.58
CA LEU A 4 -31.85 48.72 -2.45
C LEU A 4 -31.93 47.35 -1.75
N ARG A 5 -32.84 47.17 -0.79
CA ARG A 5 -33.03 45.88 -0.09
C ARG A 5 -33.66 44.78 -0.94
N GLU A 6 -34.42 45.14 -1.98
CA GLU A 6 -35.00 44.14 -2.90
C GLU A 6 -33.99 43.68 -3.95
N PHE A 7 -32.99 44.50 -4.27
CA PHE A 7 -31.94 44.13 -5.21
C PHE A 7 -31.04 42.99 -4.68
N PHE A 8 -30.86 42.90 -3.36
CA PHE A 8 -30.04 41.89 -2.69
C PHE A 8 -30.70 40.51 -2.49
N LYS A 9 -31.91 40.27 -3.00
CA LYS A 9 -32.63 38.99 -2.84
C LYS A 9 -32.70 38.12 -4.10
N SER A 10 -32.08 38.53 -5.21
CA SER A 10 -32.12 37.75 -6.46
C SER A 10 -30.92 36.81 -6.62
N LYS A 11 -31.17 35.58 -7.09
CA LYS A 11 -30.16 34.52 -7.30
C LYS A 11 -29.06 34.89 -8.31
N ALA A 12 -29.22 35.98 -9.06
CA ALA A 12 -28.23 36.49 -10.01
C ALA A 12 -27.05 37.23 -9.35
N PHE A 13 -27.19 37.71 -8.10
CA PHE A 13 -26.16 38.51 -7.44
C PHE A 13 -24.96 37.67 -6.94
N TYR A 14 -25.19 36.42 -6.54
CA TYR A 14 -24.13 35.51 -6.06
C TYR A 14 -23.20 35.02 -7.18
N ILE A 15 -23.68 35.00 -8.43
CA ILE A 15 -22.90 34.57 -9.60
C ILE A 15 -21.79 35.58 -9.91
N ALA A 16 -22.00 36.88 -9.62
CA ALA A 16 -21.01 37.93 -9.89
C ALA A 16 -19.84 37.98 -8.88
N PHE A 17 -20.03 37.50 -7.64
CA PHE A 17 -18.95 37.41 -6.65
C PHE A 17 -18.11 36.12 -6.78
N GLY A 18 -18.73 35.00 -7.21
CA GLY A 18 -18.01 33.75 -7.44
C GLY A 18 -16.95 33.83 -8.53
N THR A 19 -17.21 34.58 -9.61
CA THR A 19 -16.25 34.75 -10.72
C THR A 19 -15.14 35.76 -10.42
N GLY A 20 -15.35 36.68 -9.47
CA GLY A 20 -14.36 37.69 -9.08
C GLY A 20 -13.24 37.14 -8.20
N ILE A 21 -13.55 36.17 -7.33
CA ILE A 21 -12.57 35.56 -6.42
C ILE A 21 -11.58 34.66 -7.19
N LEU A 22 -12.04 33.95 -8.23
CA LEU A 22 -11.19 33.09 -9.06
C LEU A 22 -10.15 33.88 -9.88
N ALA A 23 -10.46 35.11 -10.30
CA ALA A 23 -9.53 35.95 -11.06
C ALA A 23 -8.41 36.56 -10.17
N PHE A 24 -8.68 36.83 -8.88
CA PHE A 24 -7.68 37.36 -7.95
C PHE A 24 -6.70 36.29 -7.46
N SER A 25 -7.16 35.05 -7.24
CA SER A 25 -6.29 33.92 -6.86
C SER A 25 -5.29 33.55 -7.95
N GLY A 26 -5.68 33.61 -9.22
CA GLY A 26 -4.79 33.32 -10.35
C GLY A 26 -3.64 34.32 -10.50
N LEU A 27 -3.87 35.60 -10.18
CA LEU A 27 -2.84 36.64 -10.25
C LEU A 27 -1.81 36.51 -9.12
N LEU A 28 -2.24 36.09 -7.92
CA LEU A 28 -1.34 35.87 -6.77
C LEU A 28 -0.43 34.66 -6.98
N LEU A 29 -0.95 33.58 -7.58
CA LEU A 29 -0.17 32.40 -7.95
C LEU A 29 0.85 32.71 -9.06
N ALA A 30 0.48 33.48 -10.09
CA ALA A 30 1.41 33.90 -11.14
C ALA A 30 2.51 34.85 -10.61
N TYR A 31 2.18 35.71 -9.64
CA TYR A 31 3.14 36.61 -9.01
C TYR A 31 4.19 35.84 -8.19
N ASN A 32 3.75 34.92 -7.31
CA ASN A 32 4.66 34.06 -6.52
C ASN A 32 5.44 33.05 -7.39
N TYR A 33 4.89 32.63 -8.53
CA TYR A 33 5.59 31.75 -9.48
C TYR A 33 6.69 32.48 -10.27
N SER A 34 6.57 33.79 -10.52
CA SER A 34 7.56 34.54 -11.31
C SER A 34 8.78 34.99 -10.51
N ASP A 35 8.63 35.29 -9.22
CA ASP A 35 9.72 35.78 -8.36
C ASP A 35 10.72 34.65 -8.01
N ASN A 36 10.24 33.41 -7.96
CA ASN A 36 11.05 32.22 -7.62
C ASN A 36 11.92 31.68 -8.77
N ARG A 37 11.89 32.26 -9.99
CA ARG A 37 12.76 31.85 -11.11
C ARG A 37 14.11 32.56 -11.19
N GLN A 38 14.29 33.68 -10.49
CA GLN A 38 15.55 34.44 -10.56
C GLN A 38 16.67 33.81 -9.72
N GLY A 39 16.35 32.87 -8.81
CA GLY A 39 17.32 32.18 -7.95
C GLY A 39 18.01 30.96 -8.56
N LEU A 40 17.55 30.46 -9.72
CA LEU A 40 17.94 29.13 -10.26
C LEU A 40 18.86 29.18 -11.50
N LYS A 41 19.61 30.27 -11.69
CA LYS A 41 20.52 30.42 -12.85
C LYS A 41 21.99 30.69 -12.51
N LYS A 42 22.43 30.46 -11.27
CA LYS A 42 23.86 30.58 -10.93
C LYS A 42 24.30 29.53 -9.92
N GLU A 43 24.39 28.27 -10.33
CA GLU A 43 25.52 27.38 -10.06
C GLU A 43 25.24 26.01 -10.69
N GLN A 44 26.30 25.30 -11.07
CA GLN A 44 26.32 24.04 -11.81
C GLN A 44 26.26 24.15 -13.35
N ALA A 45 27.29 24.79 -13.91
CA ALA A 45 27.89 24.23 -15.13
C ALA A 45 29.08 23.36 -14.67
N ILE A 46 28.94 22.03 -14.77
CA ILE A 46 30.07 21.09 -14.61
C ILE A 46 30.80 21.05 -15.95
N ASP A 47 32.07 21.47 -15.94
CA ASP A 47 32.96 21.40 -17.09
C ASP A 47 33.47 19.96 -17.26
N LEU A 48 33.07 19.30 -18.35
CA LEU A 48 33.34 17.89 -18.65
C LEU A 48 34.79 17.62 -19.12
N ASN A 49 35.68 18.61 -19.11
CA ASN A 49 37.05 18.48 -19.63
C ASN A 49 38.16 18.44 -18.55
N GLN A 50 37.85 18.13 -17.28
CA GLN A 50 38.89 17.85 -16.27
C GLN A 50 38.96 16.34 -15.93
N PRO A 51 40.15 15.71 -16.02
CA PRO A 51 40.32 14.32 -15.60
C PRO A 51 40.33 14.21 -14.07
N ALA A 52 39.63 13.21 -13.53
CA ALA A 52 39.62 12.87 -12.11
C ALA A 52 40.95 12.24 -11.68
N GLU A 53 41.64 12.84 -10.71
CA GLU A 53 42.76 12.20 -9.99
C GLU A 53 42.21 11.30 -8.88
N ILE A 54 42.58 10.02 -8.92
CA ILE A 54 42.32 9.03 -7.89
C ILE A 54 43.65 8.86 -7.13
N THR A 55 43.69 9.19 -5.85
CA THR A 55 44.85 8.91 -4.98
C THR A 55 44.40 7.94 -3.90
N GLU A 56 44.85 6.70 -4.01
CA GLU A 56 44.76 5.70 -2.94
C GLU A 56 45.95 5.84 -2.00
N GLU A 57 45.70 5.87 -0.69
CA GLU A 57 46.69 5.49 0.32
C GLU A 57 46.04 4.57 1.38
N PHE A 58 46.44 3.30 1.36
CA PHE A 58 46.32 2.36 2.47
C PHE A 58 47.59 2.43 3.32
N THR A 59 47.45 2.54 4.64
CA THR A 59 48.53 2.22 5.60
C THR A 59 48.02 1.22 6.65
N PRO A 60 48.76 0.15 6.97
CA PRO A 60 48.37 -0.86 7.95
C PRO A 60 48.83 -0.47 9.37
N VAL A 61 48.01 -0.75 10.39
CA VAL A 61 48.38 -0.60 11.81
C VAL A 61 48.58 -2.00 12.42
N GLU A 62 49.82 -2.27 12.83
CA GLU A 62 50.20 -3.39 13.69
C GLU A 62 49.75 -3.12 15.14
N SER A 63 49.25 -4.16 15.82
CA SER A 63 48.90 -4.15 17.23
C SER A 63 49.50 -5.39 17.90
N ASP A 64 50.68 -5.23 18.49
CA ASP A 64 51.26 -6.18 19.43
C ASP A 64 50.62 -6.05 20.82
N GLY A 65 50.08 -7.15 21.32
CA GLY A 65 49.54 -7.27 22.67
C GLY A 65 49.34 -8.74 23.06
N VAL A 66 50.39 -9.34 23.61
CA VAL A 66 50.46 -10.73 24.10
C VAL A 66 49.81 -10.88 25.48
N LEU A 67 49.26 -12.09 25.72
CA LEU A 67 49.10 -12.92 26.94
C LEU A 67 47.65 -13.47 26.99
N THR A 68 47.28 -14.74 27.18
CA THR A 68 47.91 -16.07 27.39
C THR A 68 46.75 -17.09 27.45
N GLY A 69 46.97 -18.34 27.03
CA GLY A 69 46.30 -19.52 27.63
C GLY A 69 45.31 -20.30 26.77
N ASP A 70 45.80 -21.41 26.20
CA ASP A 70 45.22 -22.76 26.14
C ASP A 70 43.68 -22.93 26.12
N ASP A 71 43.12 -23.40 24.99
CA ASP A 71 42.65 -24.79 24.82
C ASP A 71 41.79 -24.96 23.53
N ILE A 72 42.24 -25.90 22.71
CA ILE A 72 41.59 -26.83 21.77
C ILE A 72 40.07 -26.69 21.48
N ASP A 73 39.67 -26.62 20.20
CA ASP A 73 38.90 -27.68 19.51
C ASP A 73 38.27 -27.23 18.16
N ALA A 74 38.50 -28.05 17.13
CA ALA A 74 37.67 -28.40 15.96
C ALA A 74 36.65 -27.36 15.42
N ASN A 75 36.53 -27.06 14.13
CA ASN A 75 36.54 -27.94 12.97
C ASN A 75 36.37 -27.05 11.72
N GLY A 76 37.18 -27.26 10.68
CA GLY A 76 37.06 -26.57 9.40
C GLY A 76 36.19 -27.33 8.41
N ILE A 77 35.50 -26.55 7.58
CA ILE A 77 35.29 -26.76 6.13
C ILE A 77 34.43 -27.98 5.72
N SER A 78 33.29 -27.73 5.08
CA SER A 78 33.20 -27.84 3.61
C SER A 78 31.75 -27.82 3.12
N SER A 79 31.49 -26.92 2.17
CA SER A 79 30.36 -26.98 1.24
C SER A 79 30.72 -27.88 0.06
N THR A 80 29.79 -28.73 -0.37
CA THR A 80 29.76 -29.33 -1.72
C THR A 80 28.36 -29.87 -2.04
N TYR A 81 27.76 -29.35 -3.13
CA TYR A 81 26.74 -30.00 -3.96
C TYR A 81 27.36 -31.28 -4.60
N VAL A 82 26.69 -32.35 -5.06
CA VAL A 82 25.48 -32.51 -5.90
C VAL A 82 25.02 -34.01 -5.87
N GLU A 83 23.78 -34.26 -6.31
CA GLU A 83 23.16 -35.46 -6.95
C GLU A 83 22.70 -36.65 -6.11
N GLU A 84 21.39 -36.95 -6.20
CA GLU A 84 20.88 -38.32 -6.25
C GLU A 84 19.93 -38.49 -7.44
N GLU A 85 20.20 -39.52 -8.24
CA GLU A 85 19.38 -40.04 -9.34
C GLU A 85 18.34 -41.07 -8.86
N ASP A 86 17.29 -41.16 -9.68
CA ASP A 86 16.39 -42.28 -9.98
C ASP A 86 16.55 -43.63 -9.26
N ASN A 87 15.41 -44.21 -8.85
CA ASN A 87 15.18 -45.64 -9.02
C ASN A 87 13.71 -45.98 -9.36
N LYS A 88 13.57 -46.87 -10.34
CA LYS A 88 12.35 -47.42 -10.96
C LYS A 88 11.96 -48.78 -10.36
N ASP A 89 10.78 -49.22 -10.82
CA ASP A 89 10.23 -50.60 -10.90
C ASP A 89 9.58 -51.17 -9.62
N ASN A 90 8.39 -51.82 -9.65
CA ASN A 90 7.77 -52.63 -10.71
C ASN A 90 6.23 -52.81 -10.48
N LYS A 91 5.43 -52.67 -11.56
CA LYS A 91 4.53 -53.68 -12.20
C LYS A 91 3.33 -54.28 -11.40
N GLU A 92 2.07 -53.90 -11.71
CA GLU A 92 1.09 -54.44 -12.71
C GLU A 92 0.53 -55.87 -12.47
N GLU A 93 -0.79 -55.97 -12.23
CA GLU A 93 -1.83 -56.67 -13.05
C GLU A 93 -3.23 -56.43 -12.38
N THR A 94 -4.21 -55.75 -12.99
CA THR A 94 -5.18 -56.14 -14.04
C THR A 94 -6.25 -57.16 -13.59
N THR A 95 -7.52 -56.73 -13.51
CA THR A 95 -8.62 -57.49 -14.15
C THR A 95 -9.84 -56.62 -14.49
N THR A 96 -10.23 -56.79 -15.75
CA THR A 96 -11.25 -56.15 -16.59
C THR A 96 -12.68 -56.64 -16.30
N ALA A 97 -13.68 -55.76 -16.44
CA ALA A 97 -14.95 -56.07 -17.14
C ALA A 97 -15.72 -54.78 -17.47
N GLN A 98 -15.74 -54.41 -18.76
CA GLN A 98 -16.68 -53.48 -19.39
C GLN A 98 -17.93 -54.25 -19.85
N ILE A 99 -19.13 -53.65 -19.80
CA ILE A 99 -20.16 -53.72 -20.86
C ILE A 99 -20.96 -52.38 -20.88
N ALA A 100 -20.97 -51.71 -22.04
CA ALA A 100 -21.76 -50.53 -22.41
C ALA A 100 -23.24 -50.91 -22.69
N THR A 101 -24.25 -50.03 -22.71
CA THR A 101 -24.52 -49.04 -23.78
C THR A 101 -25.76 -48.17 -23.48
N LEU A 102 -25.61 -46.85 -23.71
CA LEU A 102 -26.48 -45.90 -24.45
C LEU A 102 -28.01 -45.91 -24.27
N THR A 103 -28.56 -44.75 -23.89
CA THR A 103 -29.76 -44.20 -24.57
C THR A 103 -29.79 -42.67 -24.51
N ASP A 104 -29.94 -42.10 -25.70
CA ASP A 104 -30.18 -40.71 -26.08
C ASP A 104 -31.65 -40.33 -25.82
N SER A 105 -31.90 -39.15 -25.26
CA SER A 105 -33.09 -38.31 -25.50
C SER A 105 -32.93 -36.95 -24.82
N GLY A 106 -32.87 -35.90 -25.63
CA GLY A 106 -32.89 -34.52 -25.17
C GLY A 106 -34.21 -34.10 -24.52
N MET A 107 -34.11 -33.21 -23.55
CA MET A 107 -35.18 -32.29 -23.16
C MET A 107 -34.53 -31.05 -22.53
N GLU A 108 -34.67 -29.89 -23.18
CA GLU A 108 -34.43 -28.59 -22.58
C GLU A 108 -35.40 -28.36 -21.41
N MET A 109 -34.90 -27.87 -20.26
CA MET A 109 -35.70 -27.16 -19.26
C MET A 109 -34.88 -26.04 -18.59
N VAL A 110 -35.22 -24.81 -19.00
CA VAL A 110 -35.35 -23.50 -18.31
C VAL A 110 -34.73 -23.35 -16.88
N PRO A 111 -34.04 -22.23 -16.56
CA PRO A 111 -33.42 -22.00 -15.26
C PRO A 111 -34.46 -21.71 -14.16
N VAL A 112 -34.23 -22.30 -12.98
CA VAL A 112 -34.95 -21.99 -11.73
C VAL A 112 -34.32 -20.75 -11.11
N GLN A 113 -35.08 -19.65 -11.07
CA GLN A 113 -34.89 -18.56 -10.11
C GLN A 113 -35.38 -19.05 -8.75
N GLU A 114 -34.51 -19.03 -7.75
CA GLU A 114 -34.91 -19.16 -6.35
C GLU A 114 -34.77 -17.79 -5.69
N GLU A 115 -35.94 -17.20 -5.47
CA GLU A 115 -36.19 -16.05 -4.62
C GLU A 115 -36.04 -16.51 -3.16
N ILE A 116 -35.15 -15.88 -2.40
CA ILE A 116 -35.14 -15.97 -0.94
C ILE A 116 -35.45 -14.58 -0.42
N GLU A 117 -36.71 -14.36 -0.08
CA GLU A 117 -37.11 -13.34 0.88
C GLU A 117 -36.62 -13.77 2.27
N GLU A 118 -35.86 -12.93 2.95
CA GLU A 118 -35.80 -12.94 4.41
C GLU A 118 -35.71 -11.49 4.90
N ALA A 119 -36.83 -11.02 5.44
CA ALA A 119 -36.87 -9.83 6.27
C ALA A 119 -36.41 -10.20 7.68
N SER A 120 -35.30 -9.62 8.14
CA SER A 120 -35.01 -9.52 9.58
C SER A 120 -34.60 -8.09 9.93
N SER A 121 -35.50 -7.46 10.66
CA SER A 121 -35.35 -6.17 11.31
C SER A 121 -34.37 -6.29 12.48
N SER A 122 -33.17 -5.76 12.29
CA SER A 122 -32.28 -5.28 13.36
C SER A 122 -31.83 -3.89 12.93
N GLY A 123 -31.76 -2.92 13.84
CA GLY A 123 -31.42 -1.54 13.52
C GLY A 123 -30.11 -1.49 12.74
N THR A 124 -30.17 -1.07 11.47
CA THR A 124 -28.99 -0.90 10.63
C THR A 124 -28.22 0.31 11.14
N VAL A 125 -27.27 0.08 12.04
CA VAL A 125 -26.24 1.07 12.37
C VAL A 125 -25.34 1.15 11.15
N SER A 126 -25.19 2.34 10.57
CA SER A 126 -24.34 2.53 9.39
C SER A 126 -22.86 2.38 9.76
N VAL A 127 -22.00 2.03 8.80
CA VAL A 127 -20.54 1.95 9.04
C VAL A 127 -20.01 3.29 9.54
N GLU A 128 -20.58 4.38 9.05
CA GLU A 128 -20.31 5.75 9.48
C GLU A 128 -20.68 5.97 10.95
N ASP A 129 -21.80 5.42 11.42
CA ASP A 129 -22.22 5.54 12.82
C ASP A 129 -21.30 4.74 13.77
N ILE A 130 -20.78 3.58 13.35
CA ILE A 130 -19.81 2.80 14.13
C ILE A 130 -18.45 3.51 14.10
N ALA A 131 -18.00 3.99 12.94
CA ALA A 131 -16.75 4.74 12.83
C ALA A 131 -16.76 6.02 13.70
N ALA A 132 -17.93 6.62 13.94
CA ALA A 132 -18.08 7.77 14.83
C ALA A 132 -17.83 7.46 16.32
N THR A 133 -17.76 6.19 16.73
CA THR A 133 -17.35 5.81 18.10
C THR A 133 -15.83 5.81 18.28
N TYR A 134 -15.07 5.86 17.19
CA TYR A 134 -13.61 5.95 17.19
C TYR A 134 -13.17 7.41 17.07
N SER A 135 -12.03 7.75 17.68
CA SER A 135 -11.57 9.13 17.79
C SER A 135 -10.04 9.24 17.81
N TYR A 136 -9.35 8.61 16.86
CA TYR A 136 -7.91 8.82 16.70
C TYR A 136 -7.62 10.31 16.44
N ASP A 137 -6.70 10.90 17.19
CA ASP A 137 -6.42 12.35 17.15
C ASP A 137 -5.10 12.71 16.45
N GLY A 138 -4.33 11.70 16.01
CA GLY A 138 -3.02 11.90 15.40
C GLY A 138 -1.85 11.98 16.40
N GLU A 139 -2.11 11.92 17.71
CA GLU A 139 -1.07 11.99 18.75
C GLU A 139 -0.62 10.61 19.23
N GLN A 140 -1.51 9.61 19.21
CA GLN A 140 -1.13 8.24 19.53
C GLN A 140 -0.34 7.61 18.37
N SER A 141 0.61 6.74 18.71
CA SER A 141 1.42 6.05 17.71
C SER A 141 0.66 4.89 17.10
N LEU A 142 0.78 4.77 15.78
CA LEU A 142 0.39 3.57 15.03
C LEU A 142 1.46 2.49 15.22
N ALA A 143 1.01 1.24 15.23
CA ALA A 143 1.91 0.10 15.11
C ALA A 143 2.34 -0.09 13.64
N TRP A 144 3.53 -0.65 13.43
CA TRP A 144 3.90 -1.16 12.13
C TRP A 144 2.91 -2.24 11.67
N PRO A 145 2.25 -2.09 10.51
CA PRO A 145 1.28 -3.08 10.01
C PRO A 145 1.96 -4.35 9.47
N LEU A 146 3.26 -4.26 9.19
CA LEU A 146 4.14 -5.30 8.70
C LEU A 146 5.56 -4.98 9.16
N ASN A 147 6.33 -5.99 9.56
CA ASN A 147 7.76 -5.84 9.85
C ASN A 147 8.57 -6.02 8.56
N GLY A 148 9.07 -4.91 8.01
CA GLY A 148 9.89 -4.90 6.80
C GLY A 148 10.40 -3.51 6.46
N ASP A 149 11.34 -3.44 5.52
CA ASP A 149 11.92 -2.19 5.05
C ASP A 149 10.94 -1.44 4.13
N VAL A 150 10.95 -0.12 4.19
CA VAL A 150 10.23 0.71 3.21
C VAL A 150 11.02 0.73 1.90
N ILE A 151 10.50 0.07 0.87
CA ILE A 151 11.14 -0.04 -0.46
C ILE A 151 10.70 1.07 -1.42
N LEU A 152 9.54 1.66 -1.16
CA LEU A 152 9.08 2.85 -1.88
C LEU A 152 8.38 3.80 -0.91
N PRO A 153 8.97 4.95 -0.59
CA PRO A 153 8.44 5.87 0.42
C PRO A 153 7.21 6.64 -0.07
N TYR A 154 6.46 7.17 0.90
CA TYR A 154 5.50 8.25 0.67
C TYR A 154 6.18 9.48 0.07
N SER A 155 5.52 10.08 -0.94
CA SER A 155 6.01 11.25 -1.64
C SER A 155 4.86 11.97 -2.36
N MET A 156 4.16 12.87 -1.66
CA MET A 156 3.16 13.76 -2.28
C MET A 156 3.70 15.17 -2.57
N ASP A 157 4.74 15.61 -1.86
CA ASP A 157 5.38 16.92 -2.07
C ASP A 157 6.41 16.91 -3.21
N THR A 158 6.90 15.73 -3.57
CA THR A 158 7.93 15.50 -4.60
C THR A 158 7.55 14.29 -5.46
N THR A 159 8.52 13.58 -6.02
CA THR A 159 8.28 12.34 -6.76
C THR A 159 9.28 11.27 -6.36
N VAL A 160 8.85 10.02 -6.42
CA VAL A 160 9.68 8.83 -6.25
C VAL A 160 9.71 8.03 -7.56
N TYR A 161 10.80 7.32 -7.80
CA TYR A 161 10.98 6.49 -8.99
C TYR A 161 10.34 5.11 -8.78
N TYR A 162 9.43 4.73 -9.69
CA TYR A 162 8.84 3.40 -9.77
C TYR A 162 9.62 2.62 -10.83
N THR A 163 10.34 1.59 -10.41
CA THR A 163 11.26 0.82 -11.25
C THR A 163 10.48 0.04 -12.31
N THR A 164 9.40 -0.66 -11.93
CA THR A 164 8.57 -1.42 -12.88
C THR A 164 7.97 -0.52 -13.96
N LEU A 165 7.54 0.69 -13.58
CA LEU A 165 6.93 1.64 -14.51
C LEU A 165 7.97 2.51 -15.25
N ASN A 166 9.23 2.43 -14.86
CA ASN A 166 10.34 3.25 -15.34
C ASN A 166 10.00 4.75 -15.38
N THR A 167 9.44 5.29 -14.30
CA THR A 167 8.99 6.69 -14.25
C THR A 167 8.94 7.26 -12.84
N TYR A 168 9.02 8.58 -12.74
CA TYR A 168 8.83 9.32 -11.49
C TYR A 168 7.36 9.70 -11.31
N LYS A 169 6.78 9.39 -10.16
CA LYS A 169 5.40 9.74 -9.79
C LYS A 169 5.35 10.17 -8.33
N VAL A 170 4.27 10.84 -7.95
CA VAL A 170 3.89 10.95 -6.53
C VAL A 170 3.46 9.57 -6.01
N ASN A 171 3.69 9.33 -4.72
CA ASN A 171 3.24 8.12 -4.01
C ASN A 171 2.41 8.52 -2.79
N PRO A 172 1.07 8.30 -2.78
CA PRO A 172 0.21 8.67 -1.67
C PRO A 172 0.29 7.73 -0.47
N GLY A 173 0.94 6.56 -0.62
CA GLY A 173 1.22 5.61 0.46
C GLY A 173 2.70 5.28 0.55
N MET A 174 3.04 4.14 1.12
CA MET A 174 4.37 3.55 1.09
C MET A 174 4.30 2.06 0.80
N LEU A 175 5.36 1.50 0.22
CA LEU A 175 5.50 0.05 0.05
C LEU A 175 6.46 -0.47 1.12
N ILE A 176 5.96 -1.39 1.95
CA ILE A 176 6.74 -2.06 3.01
C ILE A 176 7.03 -3.48 2.52
N ALA A 177 8.30 -3.86 2.39
CA ALA A 177 8.70 -5.17 1.89
C ALA A 177 8.17 -6.31 2.77
N GLY A 178 7.68 -7.37 2.15
CA GLY A 178 7.17 -8.54 2.83
C GLY A 178 7.19 -9.77 1.95
N SER A 179 7.42 -10.95 2.55
CA SER A 179 7.28 -12.20 1.81
C SER A 179 5.80 -12.50 1.59
N GLU A 180 5.47 -13.18 0.49
CA GLU A 180 4.11 -13.69 0.25
C GLU A 180 3.64 -14.54 1.44
N GLY A 181 2.38 -14.39 1.83
CA GLY A 181 1.80 -15.08 2.99
C GLY A 181 2.13 -14.45 4.35
N THR A 182 2.95 -13.39 4.39
CA THR A 182 3.24 -12.71 5.67
C THR A 182 1.98 -12.01 6.17
N LYS A 183 1.62 -12.26 7.44
CA LYS A 183 0.46 -11.62 8.07
C LYS A 183 0.61 -10.09 8.12
N VAL A 184 -0.46 -9.40 7.74
CA VAL A 184 -0.64 -7.95 7.87
C VAL A 184 -1.64 -7.68 8.98
N VAL A 185 -1.33 -6.70 9.83
CA VAL A 185 -2.15 -6.36 11.00
C VAL A 185 -2.65 -4.91 10.94
N SER A 186 -3.75 -4.63 11.63
CA SER A 186 -4.26 -3.27 11.81
C SER A 186 -3.27 -2.44 12.60
N ALA A 187 -2.92 -1.27 12.09
CA ALA A 187 -2.00 -0.33 12.71
C ALA A 187 -2.60 0.38 13.93
N TYR A 188 -3.94 0.42 14.02
CA TYR A 188 -4.68 1.03 15.13
C TYR A 188 -6.08 0.41 15.26
N ASP A 189 -6.79 0.78 16.33
CA ASP A 189 -8.20 0.44 16.50
C ASP A 189 -9.08 1.19 15.49
N GLY A 190 -10.15 0.57 14.99
CA GLY A 190 -11.06 1.20 14.04
C GLY A 190 -12.14 0.27 13.50
N VAL A 191 -12.78 0.71 12.42
CA VAL A 191 -13.82 -0.06 11.71
C VAL A 191 -13.38 -0.26 10.26
N VAL A 192 -13.56 -1.46 9.74
CA VAL A 192 -13.35 -1.74 8.31
C VAL A 192 -14.40 -0.98 7.51
N GLU A 193 -13.97 0.06 6.81
CA GLU A 193 -14.82 0.92 6.01
C GLU A 193 -15.08 0.34 4.62
N SER A 194 -14.06 -0.25 4.00
CA SER A 194 -14.17 -0.81 2.65
C SER A 194 -13.15 -1.91 2.41
N ILE A 195 -13.50 -2.80 1.47
CA ILE A 195 -12.62 -3.80 0.89
C ILE A 195 -12.80 -3.70 -0.63
N VAL A 196 -11.75 -3.30 -1.34
CA VAL A 196 -11.79 -3.04 -2.79
C VAL A 196 -10.64 -3.78 -3.45
N ASP A 197 -10.88 -4.33 -4.63
CA ASP A 197 -9.83 -4.91 -5.48
C ASP A 197 -9.54 -3.95 -6.64
N ASP A 198 -8.30 -3.48 -6.74
CA ASP A 198 -7.84 -2.62 -7.83
C ASP A 198 -6.58 -3.17 -8.53
N LYS A 199 -6.30 -2.68 -9.74
CA LYS A 199 -5.23 -3.24 -10.57
C LYS A 199 -3.82 -2.87 -10.11
N GLU A 200 -3.67 -1.74 -9.42
CA GLU A 200 -2.38 -1.25 -8.95
C GLU A 200 -2.06 -1.90 -7.61
N HIS A 201 -2.95 -1.81 -6.62
CA HIS A 201 -2.71 -2.28 -5.26
C HIS A 201 -3.42 -3.61 -4.93
N GLY A 202 -4.08 -4.29 -5.85
CA GLY A 202 -4.79 -5.55 -5.56
C GLY A 202 -5.91 -5.37 -4.52
N THR A 203 -6.17 -6.41 -3.73
CA THR A 203 -7.17 -6.34 -2.66
C THR A 203 -6.66 -5.45 -1.53
N THR A 204 -7.45 -4.41 -1.24
CA THR A 204 -7.15 -3.34 -0.29
C THR A 204 -8.25 -3.23 0.76
N VAL A 205 -7.87 -3.36 2.02
CA VAL A 205 -8.75 -3.12 3.19
C VAL A 205 -8.53 -1.69 3.67
N THR A 206 -9.60 -0.92 3.91
CA THR A 206 -9.50 0.41 4.53
C THR A 206 -10.14 0.39 5.91
N VAL A 207 -9.40 0.85 6.91
CA VAL A 207 -9.83 0.97 8.31
C VAL A 207 -10.00 2.45 8.66
N ASN A 208 -11.20 2.83 9.09
CA ASN A 208 -11.50 4.15 9.61
C ASN A 208 -11.24 4.20 11.12
N MET A 209 -10.35 5.10 11.53
CA MET A 209 -9.88 5.24 12.92
C MET A 209 -10.60 6.39 13.64
N GLY A 210 -11.57 7.02 12.99
CA GLY A 210 -12.29 8.19 13.49
C GLY A 210 -11.60 9.52 13.20
N ASN A 211 -12.32 10.61 13.49
CA ASN A 211 -11.87 12.00 13.23
C ASN A 211 -11.29 12.22 11.81
N GLY A 212 -11.78 11.52 10.79
CA GLY A 212 -11.31 11.64 9.42
C GLY A 212 -9.97 10.95 9.11
N TYR A 213 -9.39 10.21 10.06
CA TYR A 213 -8.20 9.41 9.81
C TYR A 213 -8.56 8.02 9.31
N LYS A 214 -7.91 7.58 8.23
CA LYS A 214 -8.05 6.22 7.69
C LYS A 214 -6.69 5.63 7.36
N THR A 215 -6.60 4.30 7.44
CA THR A 215 -5.45 3.53 6.95
C THR A 215 -5.91 2.52 5.92
N SER A 216 -5.18 2.39 4.82
CA SER A 216 -5.47 1.42 3.75
C SER A 216 -4.30 0.45 3.60
N TYR A 217 -4.64 -0.83 3.49
CA TYR A 217 -3.74 -1.97 3.47
C TYR A 217 -3.97 -2.74 2.17
N GLY A 218 -3.15 -2.50 1.17
CA GLY A 218 -3.24 -3.11 -0.16
C GLY A 218 -2.21 -4.21 -0.38
N GLN A 219 -2.35 -4.89 -1.50
CA GLN A 219 -1.57 -6.06 -1.93
C GLN A 219 -1.84 -7.26 -1.00
N LEU A 220 -3.11 -7.47 -0.63
CA LEU A 220 -3.52 -8.53 0.28
C LEU A 220 -4.11 -9.75 -0.43
N MET A 221 -3.93 -10.90 0.20
CA MET A 221 -4.69 -12.13 -0.01
C MET A 221 -5.20 -12.65 1.33
N ASN A 222 -6.06 -13.67 1.32
CA ASN A 222 -6.59 -14.30 2.54
C ASN A 222 -7.18 -13.27 3.54
N VAL A 223 -7.88 -12.25 3.04
CA VAL A 223 -8.50 -11.21 3.88
C VAL A 223 -9.50 -11.85 4.84
N SER A 224 -9.32 -11.60 6.13
CA SER A 224 -10.04 -12.28 7.23
C SER A 224 -11.05 -11.39 7.95
N VAL A 225 -11.36 -10.23 7.39
CA VAL A 225 -12.31 -9.23 7.92
C VAL A 225 -13.34 -8.85 6.87
N ALA A 226 -14.48 -8.31 7.30
CA ALA A 226 -15.56 -7.82 6.46
C ALA A 226 -15.84 -6.33 6.71
N VAL A 227 -16.49 -5.66 5.76
CA VAL A 227 -16.94 -4.28 5.93
C VAL A 227 -17.90 -4.17 7.13
N GLY A 228 -17.65 -3.20 8.00
CA GLY A 228 -18.38 -2.99 9.24
C GLY A 228 -17.76 -3.71 10.46
N ASP A 229 -16.77 -4.57 10.27
CA ASP A 229 -16.07 -5.20 11.39
C ASP A 229 -15.26 -4.16 12.18
N GLU A 230 -15.38 -4.21 13.50
CA GLU A 230 -14.47 -3.52 14.41
C GLU A 230 -13.15 -4.31 14.49
N VAL A 231 -12.04 -3.60 14.35
CA VAL A 231 -10.69 -4.15 14.43
C VAL A 231 -9.92 -3.43 15.54
N VAL A 232 -9.07 -4.18 16.25
CA VAL A 232 -8.16 -3.62 17.25
C VAL A 232 -6.72 -3.61 16.73
N LEU A 233 -5.87 -2.78 17.33
CA LEU A 233 -4.43 -2.73 17.06
C LEU A 233 -3.84 -4.14 17.10
N GLY A 234 -3.10 -4.51 16.05
CA GLY A 234 -2.46 -5.81 15.91
C GLY A 234 -3.39 -6.94 15.46
N GLN A 235 -4.69 -6.70 15.29
CA GLN A 235 -5.61 -7.67 14.70
C GLN A 235 -5.22 -7.97 13.26
N ALA A 236 -5.23 -9.25 12.88
CA ALA A 236 -4.94 -9.67 11.52
C ALA A 236 -6.02 -9.21 10.54
N LEU A 237 -5.59 -8.63 9.42
CA LEU A 237 -6.48 -8.19 8.33
C LEU A 237 -6.40 -9.13 7.12
N GLY A 238 -5.22 -9.68 6.85
CA GLY A 238 -4.93 -10.58 5.73
C GLY A 238 -3.45 -10.92 5.67
N GLU A 239 -2.99 -11.34 4.50
CA GLU A 239 -1.61 -11.73 4.22
C GLU A 239 -1.09 -11.05 2.95
N ILE A 240 0.22 -10.87 2.83
CA ILE A 240 0.84 -10.33 1.61
C ILE A 240 0.54 -11.23 0.41
N ALA A 241 -0.04 -10.67 -0.64
CA ALA A 241 -0.24 -11.33 -1.93
C ALA A 241 1.00 -11.18 -2.84
N PRO A 242 1.10 -12.00 -3.90
CA PRO A 242 1.99 -11.71 -5.03
C PRO A 242 1.70 -10.33 -5.62
N VAL A 243 2.74 -9.60 -6.03
CA VAL A 243 2.61 -8.26 -6.65
C VAL A 243 1.74 -8.24 -7.90
N THR A 244 1.09 -7.09 -8.14
CA THR A 244 0.48 -6.78 -9.43
C THR A 244 1.54 -6.48 -10.49
N SER A 245 1.12 -6.33 -11.75
CA SER A 245 2.02 -5.91 -12.85
C SER A 245 2.61 -4.51 -12.68
N TYR A 246 2.19 -3.75 -11.67
CA TYR A 246 2.70 -2.40 -11.40
C TYR A 246 3.98 -2.41 -10.56
N TYR A 247 4.34 -3.55 -9.94
CA TYR A 247 5.40 -3.63 -8.93
C TYR A 247 6.33 -4.85 -9.06
N THR A 248 6.42 -5.44 -10.25
CA THR A 248 7.20 -6.67 -10.48
C THR A 248 8.69 -6.56 -10.17
N GLU A 249 9.29 -5.37 -10.33
CA GLU A 249 10.70 -5.10 -10.04
C GLU A 249 10.93 -4.59 -8.60
N GLU A 250 9.93 -3.96 -7.98
CA GLU A 250 9.96 -3.57 -6.56
C GLU A 250 9.90 -4.81 -5.64
N GLY A 251 9.16 -5.84 -6.04
CA GLY A 251 8.99 -7.09 -5.30
C GLY A 251 7.81 -7.09 -4.33
N ASN A 252 7.54 -8.24 -3.71
CA ASN A 252 6.39 -8.43 -2.79
C ASN A 252 6.44 -7.44 -1.61
N HIS A 253 5.30 -6.82 -1.35
CA HIS A 253 5.17 -5.72 -0.39
C HIS A 253 3.73 -5.59 0.10
N LEU A 254 3.57 -4.83 1.19
CA LEU A 254 2.31 -4.21 1.60
C LEU A 254 2.23 -2.81 1.01
N TYR A 255 1.12 -2.45 0.37
CA TYR A 255 0.79 -1.05 0.13
C TYR A 255 0.13 -0.48 1.39
N PHE A 256 0.76 0.51 2.02
CA PHE A 256 0.23 1.15 3.22
C PHE A 256 0.01 2.65 3.01
N GLN A 257 -1.23 3.09 3.07
CA GLN A 257 -1.60 4.50 2.95
C GLN A 257 -2.29 4.97 4.22
N MET A 258 -2.08 6.25 4.55
CA MET A 258 -2.85 6.95 5.58
C MET A 258 -3.46 8.22 4.97
N THR A 259 -4.71 8.50 5.30
CA THR A 259 -5.38 9.75 4.92
C THR A 259 -5.91 10.48 6.14
N LYS A 260 -6.03 11.81 6.00
CA LYS A 260 -6.72 12.69 6.93
C LYS A 260 -7.68 13.57 6.14
N ASP A 261 -8.97 13.42 6.42
CA ASP A 261 -10.05 14.12 5.71
C ASP A 261 -9.97 13.88 4.19
N GLU A 262 -9.75 12.61 3.81
CA GLU A 262 -9.55 12.11 2.43
C GLU A 262 -8.23 12.51 1.74
N GLU A 263 -7.42 13.37 2.34
CA GLU A 263 -6.12 13.77 1.80
C GLU A 263 -5.01 12.84 2.30
N PRO A 264 -4.11 12.34 1.43
CA PRO A 264 -2.97 11.53 1.87
C PRO A 264 -2.05 12.29 2.83
N VAL A 265 -1.61 11.61 3.88
CA VAL A 265 -0.61 12.10 4.84
C VAL A 265 0.51 11.07 4.98
N ASN A 266 1.72 11.53 5.31
CA ASN A 266 2.87 10.63 5.42
C ASN A 266 2.69 9.68 6.62
N PRO A 267 2.50 8.36 6.43
CA PRO A 267 2.24 7.46 7.55
C PRO A 267 3.44 7.31 8.50
N ILE A 268 4.67 7.51 8.00
CA ILE A 268 5.88 7.24 8.79
C ILE A 268 6.01 8.12 10.03
N ILE A 269 5.38 9.30 10.02
CA ILE A 269 5.45 10.24 11.15
C ILE A 269 4.54 9.82 12.30
N TYR A 270 3.64 8.86 12.07
CA TYR A 270 2.68 8.34 13.05
C TYR A 270 3.10 6.98 13.62
N ILE A 271 4.01 6.26 12.96
CA ILE A 271 4.42 4.91 13.36
C ILE A 271 5.56 4.96 14.39
N GLN A 272 5.52 4.07 15.39
CA GLN A 272 6.63 3.81 16.34
C GLN A 272 6.99 2.33 16.44
#